data_AF-A0A934CL49-F1
#
_entry.id   AF-A0A934CL49-F1
#
_cell.length_a   1.000
_cell.length_b   1.000
_cell.length_c   1.000
_cell.angle_alpha   90.00
_cell.angle_beta   90.00
_cell.angle_gamma   90.00
#
_symmetry.space_group_name_H-M   'P 1'
#
loop_
_entity.id
_entity.type
_entity.pdbx_description
1 polymer ?
#
loop_
_entity_poly.entity_id
_entity_poly.type
_entity_poly.pdbx_seq_one_letter_code
_entity_poly.pdbx_strand_id
1 'polypeptide(L)'
;MRKALKRTDRRPSKRHSKGPKLSRHAAAEFGPGKLDILFCSEGDEVYYRKSWHHNLRRYSHLKETKPLRFELCPFHQMKKNRQWEGEVRISGAPEKYRGQILKTAEGVSNEAYRRDPMHRILDIKS
;
A
#
# COMPACT_ATOMS: atom_id res chain seq x y z
N MET A 1 -42.75 -29.11 -33.47
CA MET A 1 -42.07 -29.51 -32.23
C MET A 1 -40.61 -29.03 -32.26
N ARG A 2 -40.22 -28.10 -31.38
CA ARG A 2 -38.81 -27.68 -31.19
C ARG A 2 -38.54 -27.68 -29.69
N LYS A 3 -37.68 -28.59 -29.22
CA LYS A 3 -37.29 -28.71 -27.81
C LYS A 3 -36.40 -27.53 -27.43
N ALA A 4 -36.77 -26.81 -26.37
CA ALA A 4 -35.93 -25.79 -25.76
C ALA A 4 -34.76 -26.46 -25.01
N LEU A 5 -33.53 -26.28 -25.50
CA LEU A 5 -32.30 -26.63 -24.79
C LEU A 5 -32.05 -25.59 -23.67
N LYS A 6 -32.24 -25.99 -22.41
CA LYS A 6 -31.83 -25.19 -21.24
C LYS A 6 -30.30 -25.23 -21.14
N ARG A 7 -29.61 -24.16 -21.54
CA ARG A 7 -28.19 -23.94 -21.22
C ARG A 7 -28.07 -23.78 -19.70
N THR A 8 -27.51 -24.78 -19.03
CA THR A 8 -27.12 -24.64 -17.63
C THR A 8 -25.76 -23.95 -17.60
N ASP A 9 -25.76 -22.64 -17.36
CA ASP A 9 -24.53 -21.88 -17.11
C ASP A 9 -23.98 -22.28 -15.73
N ARG A 10 -23.14 -23.32 -15.71
CA ARG A 10 -22.36 -23.69 -14.52
C ARG A 10 -21.16 -22.76 -14.44
N ARG A 11 -21.35 -21.55 -13.88
CA ARG A 11 -20.21 -20.77 -13.37
C ARG A 11 -19.58 -21.53 -12.19
N PRO A 12 -18.26 -21.79 -12.19
CA PRO A 12 -17.62 -22.42 -11.05
C PRO A 12 -17.61 -21.43 -9.87
N SER A 13 -18.32 -21.77 -8.80
CA SER A 13 -18.23 -21.04 -7.53
C SER A 13 -16.79 -21.17 -7.02
N LYS A 14 -16.00 -20.09 -7.01
CA LYS A 14 -14.70 -20.06 -6.33
C LYS A 14 -14.93 -20.29 -4.83
N ARG A 15 -14.85 -21.55 -4.39
CA ARG A 15 -14.71 -21.85 -2.96
C ARG A 15 -13.27 -21.52 -2.60
N HIS A 16 -13.07 -20.39 -1.93
CA HIS A 16 -11.79 -20.15 -1.26
C HIS A 16 -11.57 -21.29 -0.27
N SER A 17 -10.60 -22.17 -0.54
CA SER A 17 -10.12 -23.11 0.47
C SER A 17 -9.65 -22.26 1.64
N LYS A 18 -10.24 -22.49 2.82
CA LYS A 18 -9.75 -21.84 4.03
C LYS A 18 -8.31 -22.31 4.20
N GLY A 19 -7.37 -21.38 4.09
CA GLY A 19 -5.96 -21.63 4.38
C GLY A 19 -5.77 -22.22 5.78
N PRO A 20 -4.56 -22.71 6.08
CA PRO A 20 -4.27 -23.33 7.36
C PRO A 20 -4.69 -22.44 8.54
N LYS A 21 -5.27 -23.04 9.58
CA LYS A 21 -5.70 -22.33 10.78
C LYS A 21 -4.46 -21.69 11.43
N LEU A 22 -4.45 -20.36 11.52
CA LEU A 22 -3.41 -19.60 12.20
C LEU A 22 -3.21 -20.11 13.63
N SER A 23 -1.95 -20.21 14.07
CA SER A 23 -1.59 -20.74 15.39
C SER A 23 -2.23 -19.91 16.50
N ARG A 24 -2.39 -20.50 17.69
CA ARG A 24 -2.91 -19.80 18.89
C ARG A 24 -2.06 -18.56 19.25
N HIS A 25 -0.80 -18.53 18.82
CA HIS A 25 0.14 -17.42 18.97
C HIS A 25 0.02 -16.34 17.87
N ALA A 26 -0.61 -16.63 16.74
CA ALA A 26 -0.88 -15.62 15.71
C ALA A 26 -1.82 -14.52 16.24
N ALA A 27 -2.66 -14.80 17.24
CA ALA A 27 -3.45 -13.76 17.91
C ALA A 27 -2.58 -12.84 18.79
N ALA A 28 -1.43 -13.29 19.27
CA ALA A 28 -0.47 -12.48 20.03
C ALA A 28 0.44 -11.68 19.08
N GLU A 29 0.89 -12.29 17.98
CA GLU A 29 1.69 -11.61 16.94
C GLU A 29 0.85 -10.62 16.09
N PHE A 30 -0.43 -10.90 15.91
CA PHE A 30 -1.34 -10.13 15.07
C PHE A 30 -2.65 -9.78 15.80
N GLY A 31 -2.56 -9.33 17.05
CA GLY A 31 -3.70 -8.91 17.89
C GLY A 31 -4.79 -8.12 17.14
N PRO A 32 -6.04 -8.09 17.65
CA PRO A 32 -7.15 -7.46 16.95
C PRO A 32 -6.72 -6.06 16.51
N GLY A 33 -6.70 -5.84 15.19
CA GLY A 33 -6.20 -4.58 14.66
C GLY A 33 -7.02 -3.45 15.24
N LYS A 34 -6.37 -2.41 15.75
CA LYS A 34 -7.05 -1.19 16.16
C LYS A 34 -8.03 -0.82 15.04
N LEU A 35 -9.31 -0.68 15.38
CA LEU A 35 -10.39 -0.41 14.42
C LEU A 35 -10.36 1.03 13.89
N ASP A 36 -9.44 1.82 14.43
CA ASP A 36 -9.23 3.23 14.20
C ASP A 36 -8.69 3.47 12.79
N ILE A 37 -9.18 4.54 12.18
CA ILE A 37 -8.65 5.07 10.93
C ILE A 37 -7.66 6.17 11.29
N LEU A 38 -6.43 6.08 10.78
CA LEU A 38 -5.43 7.13 10.97
C LEU A 38 -5.22 7.85 9.65
N PHE A 39 -5.39 9.17 9.64
CA PHE A 39 -5.01 10.02 8.52
C PHE A 39 -3.61 10.57 8.75
N CYS A 40 -2.81 10.61 7.70
CA CYS A 40 -1.56 11.33 7.75
C CYS A 40 -1.81 12.84 7.93
N SER A 41 -1.09 13.51 8.83
CA SER A 41 -1.18 14.96 8.99
C SER A 41 -0.45 15.76 7.90
N GLU A 42 0.44 15.12 7.13
CA GLU A 42 1.25 15.75 6.08
C GLU A 42 0.90 15.30 4.66
N GLY A 43 0.06 14.27 4.51
CA GLY A 43 -0.30 13.69 3.22
C GLY A 43 -1.67 13.03 3.22
N ASP A 44 -2.05 12.46 2.08
CA ASP A 44 -3.37 11.85 1.89
C ASP A 44 -3.43 10.38 2.33
N GLU A 45 -2.31 9.81 2.79
CA GLU A 45 -2.23 8.40 3.16
C GLU A 45 -3.04 8.10 4.43
N VAL A 46 -3.70 6.94 4.43
CA VAL A 46 -4.61 6.52 5.50
C VAL A 46 -4.28 5.11 5.97
N TYR A 47 -4.12 4.93 7.27
CA TYR A 47 -4.05 3.61 7.90
C TYR A 47 -5.46 3.06 8.11
N TYR A 48 -5.75 1.93 7.49
CA TYR A 48 -7.02 1.24 7.61
C TYR A 48 -6.86 -0.26 7.43
N ARG A 49 -7.55 -1.07 8.25
CA ARG A 49 -7.47 -2.55 8.20
C ARG A 49 -6.04 -3.09 8.25
N LYS A 50 -5.22 -2.54 9.16
CA LYS A 50 -3.82 -2.93 9.39
C LYS A 50 -2.85 -2.61 8.23
N SER A 51 -3.20 -1.75 7.29
CA SER A 51 -2.32 -1.35 6.20
C SER A 51 -2.50 0.14 5.86
N TRP A 52 -1.48 0.73 5.25
CA TRP A 52 -1.56 2.07 4.67
C TRP A 52 -2.18 2.02 3.28
N HIS A 53 -3.01 3.00 2.97
CA HIS A 53 -3.68 3.18 1.69
C HIS A 53 -3.43 4.60 1.19
N HIS A 54 -3.43 4.81 -0.13
CA HIS A 54 -3.29 6.15 -0.69
C HIS A 54 -4.39 7.13 -0.30
N ASN A 55 -5.61 6.62 -0.07
CA ASN A 55 -6.78 7.35 0.40
C ASN A 55 -7.93 6.36 0.61
N LEU A 56 -9.04 6.84 1.18
CA LEU A 56 -10.24 6.05 1.41
C LEU A 56 -11.27 6.06 0.27
N ARG A 57 -10.98 6.68 -0.90
CA ARG A 57 -11.97 6.81 -2.00
C ARG A 57 -12.49 5.45 -2.51
N ARG A 58 -11.67 4.39 -2.39
CA ARG A 58 -12.04 3.02 -2.78
C ARG A 58 -12.85 2.25 -1.73
N TYR A 59 -13.12 2.85 -0.57
CA TYR A 59 -13.79 2.21 0.56
C TYR A 59 -15.13 2.90 0.88
N SER A 60 -16.04 2.94 -0.10
CA SER A 60 -17.38 3.57 0.01
C SER A 60 -18.29 2.99 1.10
N HIS A 61 -17.98 1.80 1.62
CA HIS A 61 -18.74 1.12 2.68
C HIS A 61 -18.26 1.49 4.10
N LEU A 62 -17.37 2.47 4.24
CA LEU A 62 -16.97 2.97 5.56
C LEU A 62 -18.18 3.62 6.23
N LYS A 63 -18.54 3.13 7.41
CA LYS A 63 -19.51 3.81 8.27
C LYS A 63 -18.83 5.04 8.86
N GLU A 64 -19.51 6.18 8.82
CA GLU A 64 -19.06 7.48 9.35
C GLU A 64 -18.77 7.47 10.86
N THR A 65 -19.22 6.44 11.56
CA THR A 65 -19.13 6.31 13.03
C THR A 65 -17.78 5.78 13.52
N LYS A 66 -16.77 5.59 12.65
CA LYS A 66 -15.46 5.09 13.07
C LYS A 66 -14.63 6.22 13.68
N PRO A 67 -13.95 5.99 14.82
CA PRO A 67 -13.05 6.98 15.38
C PRO A 67 -11.90 7.25 14.39
N LEU A 68 -11.67 8.54 14.13
CA LEU A 68 -10.61 9.05 13.28
C LEU A 68 -9.52 9.66 14.16
N ARG A 69 -8.26 9.46 13.79
CA ARG A 69 -7.12 10.19 14.39
C ARG A 69 -6.22 10.72 13.29
N PHE A 70 -5.45 11.75 13.62
CA PHE A 70 -4.44 12.30 12.75
C PHE A 70 -3.06 12.04 13.36
N GLU A 71 -2.22 11.30 12.66
CA GLU A 71 -0.86 10.97 13.07
C GLU A 71 0.07 11.01 11.84
N LEU A 72 1.38 11.11 12.01
CA LEU A 72 2.29 11.01 10.86
C LEU A 72 2.31 9.58 10.33
N CYS A 73 2.33 9.43 9.01
CA CYS A 73 2.58 8.12 8.42
C CYS A 73 4.07 7.76 8.56
N PRO A 74 4.44 6.47 8.52
CA PRO A 74 5.82 6.02 8.60
C PRO A 74 6.75 6.78 7.66
N PHE A 75 6.33 7.03 6.42
CA PHE A 75 7.13 7.79 5.46
C PHE A 75 7.43 9.23 5.94
N HIS A 76 6.42 10.00 6.33
CA HIS A 76 6.61 11.38 6.80
C HIS A 76 7.35 11.42 8.14
N GLN A 77 7.11 10.45 9.01
CA GLN A 77 7.87 10.30 10.25
C GLN A 77 9.36 10.03 9.98
N MET A 78 9.68 9.12 9.07
CA MET A 78 11.06 8.83 8.65
C MET A 78 11.73 10.06 8.03
N LYS A 79 11.02 10.78 7.16
CA LYS A 79 11.50 12.03 6.56
C LYS A 79 11.82 13.07 7.63
N LYS A 80 10.92 13.26 8.61
CA LYS A 80 11.11 14.18 9.74
C LYS A 80 12.31 13.78 10.62
N ASN A 81 12.46 12.48 10.86
CA ASN A 81 13.55 11.93 11.66
C ASN A 81 14.88 11.80 10.90
N ARG A 82 14.90 12.08 9.60
CA ARG A 82 16.05 11.82 8.71
C ARG A 82 16.52 10.36 8.78
N GLN A 83 15.58 9.43 8.76
CA GLN A 83 15.82 7.99 8.78
C GLN A 83 15.52 7.39 7.39
N TRP A 84 16.37 6.48 6.92
CA TRP A 84 16.18 5.74 5.68
C TRP A 84 16.65 4.31 5.83
N GLU A 85 16.05 3.40 5.09
CA GLU A 85 16.42 1.96 5.09
C GLU A 85 17.73 1.71 4.33
N GLY A 86 18.04 2.55 3.34
CA GLY A 86 19.24 2.43 2.52
C GLY A 86 19.51 3.65 1.65
N GLU A 87 20.70 3.71 1.08
CA GLU A 87 21.17 4.78 0.19
C GLU A 87 21.81 4.15 -1.05
N VAL A 88 21.55 4.73 -2.23
CA VAL A 88 22.22 4.35 -3.48
C VAL A 88 23.08 5.52 -3.93
N ARG A 89 24.39 5.28 -4.07
CA ARG A 89 25.36 6.27 -4.57
C ARG A 89 25.83 5.86 -5.96
N ILE A 90 25.76 6.81 -6.90
CA ILE A 90 26.23 6.62 -8.27
C ILE A 90 27.40 7.57 -8.49
N SER A 91 28.59 7.01 -8.70
CA SER A 91 29.82 7.76 -8.99
C SER A 91 30.32 7.44 -10.41
N GLY A 92 31.01 8.39 -11.03
CA GLY A 92 31.60 8.20 -12.37
C GLY A 92 30.60 8.05 -13.51
N ALA A 93 29.33 8.45 -13.32
CA ALA A 93 28.35 8.45 -14.39
C ALA A 93 28.71 9.49 -15.45
N PRO A 94 28.76 9.14 -16.75
CA PRO A 94 28.92 10.11 -17.81
C PRO A 94 27.81 11.18 -17.78
N GLU A 95 28.16 12.45 -17.93
CA GLU A 95 27.21 13.58 -17.80
C GLU A 95 25.99 13.42 -18.72
N LYS A 96 26.18 12.86 -19.92
CA LYS A 96 25.10 12.55 -20.88
C LYS A 96 23.98 11.67 -20.31
N TYR A 97 24.27 10.87 -19.28
CA TYR A 97 23.29 9.97 -18.65
C TYR A 97 22.70 10.53 -17.36
N ARG A 98 23.20 11.66 -16.84
CA ARG A 98 22.74 12.23 -15.57
C ARG A 98 21.23 12.45 -15.54
N GLY A 99 20.67 13.04 -16.60
CA GLY A 99 19.23 13.23 -16.73
C GLY A 99 18.44 11.92 -16.81
N GLN A 100 18.98 10.90 -17.48
CA GLN A 100 18.33 9.58 -17.56
C GLN A 100 18.32 8.86 -16.22
N ILE A 101 19.40 8.98 -15.43
CA ILE A 101 19.50 8.41 -14.09
C ILE A 101 18.46 9.02 -13.16
N LEU A 102 18.34 10.36 -13.14
CA LEU A 102 17.34 11.05 -12.33
C LEU A 102 15.92 10.64 -12.72
N LYS A 103 15.62 10.64 -14.02
CA LYS A 103 14.32 10.20 -14.55
C LYS A 103 14.01 8.74 -14.20
N THR A 104 15.02 7.88 -14.20
CA THR A 104 14.86 6.47 -13.82
C THR A 104 14.56 6.35 -12.32
N ALA A 105 15.30 7.07 -11.47
CA ALA A 105 15.07 7.07 -10.02
C ALA A 105 13.64 7.57 -9.70
N GLU A 106 13.20 8.66 -10.32
CA GLU A 106 11.84 9.16 -10.18
C GLU A 106 10.80 8.16 -10.68
N GLY A 107 11.04 7.53 -11.83
CA GLY A 107 10.15 6.52 -12.40
C GLY A 107 9.94 5.33 -11.48
N VAL A 108 11.04 4.79 -10.94
CA VAL A 108 11.02 3.69 -9.97
C VAL A 108 10.33 4.12 -8.68
N SER A 109 10.62 5.32 -8.17
CA SER A 109 9.97 5.87 -6.97
C SER A 109 8.45 5.97 -7.14
N ASN A 110 8.00 6.49 -8.29
CA ASN A 110 6.58 6.62 -8.61
C ASN A 110 5.88 5.26 -8.78
N GLU A 111 6.55 4.29 -9.39
CA GLU A 111 6.01 2.94 -9.53
C GLU A 111 5.88 2.24 -8.17
N ALA A 112 6.90 2.37 -7.31
CA ALA A 112 6.87 1.86 -5.95
C ALA A 112 5.72 2.51 -5.15
N TYR A 113 5.57 3.84 -5.24
CA TYR A 113 4.51 4.55 -4.54
C TYR A 113 3.14 4.05 -4.96
N ARG A 114 2.87 3.91 -6.27
CA ARG A 114 1.57 3.41 -6.77
C ARG A 114 1.20 2.01 -6.25
N ARG A 115 2.20 1.19 -5.91
CA ARG A 115 1.99 -0.15 -5.38
C ARG A 115 1.77 -0.10 -3.87
N ASP A 116 2.58 0.68 -3.15
CA ASP A 116 2.47 0.88 -1.72
C ASP A 116 2.69 2.36 -1.36
N PRO A 117 1.73 3.02 -0.67
CA PRO A 117 1.83 4.42 -0.33
C PRO A 117 2.98 4.75 0.60
N MET A 118 3.67 3.78 1.21
CA MET A 118 4.85 4.00 2.05
C MET A 118 6.17 3.83 1.27
N HIS A 119 6.15 3.15 0.11
CA HIS A 119 7.36 2.83 -0.64
C HIS A 119 7.66 3.91 -1.68
N ARG A 120 8.62 4.80 -1.38
CA ARG A 120 9.16 5.76 -2.35
C ARG A 120 10.51 6.28 -1.90
N ILE A 121 11.26 6.84 -2.83
CA ILE A 121 12.53 7.51 -2.52
C ILE A 121 12.24 8.75 -1.66
N LEU A 122 12.93 8.85 -0.52
CA LEU A 122 12.78 9.94 0.44
C LEU A 122 13.41 11.24 -0.06
N ASP A 123 14.57 11.13 -0.71
CA ASP A 123 15.36 12.26 -1.17
C ASP A 123 16.25 11.86 -2.35
N ILE A 124 16.43 12.77 -3.31
CA ILE A 124 17.34 12.60 -4.44
C ILE A 124 18.26 13.83 -4.45
N LYS A 125 19.55 13.59 -4.22
CA LYS A 125 20.59 14.62 -4.29
C LYS A 125 21.39 14.43 -5.57
N SER A 126 21.58 15.51 -6.33
CA SER A 126 22.21 15.52 -7.65
C SER A 126 23.46 16.37 -7.70
#